data_AF-A0A4R1WDB5-F1
#
_entry.id   AF-A0A4R1WDB5-F1
#
_cell.length_a   1.000
_cell.length_b   1.000
_cell.length_c   1.000
_cell.angle_alpha   90.00
_cell.angle_beta   90.00
_cell.angle_gamma   90.00
#
_symmetry.space_group_name_H-M   'P 1'
#
loop_
_entity.id
_entity.type
_entity.pdbx_description
1 polymer ?
#
loop_
_entity_poly.entity_id
_entity_poly.type
_entity_poly.pdbx_seq_one_letter_code
_entity_poly.pdbx_strand_id
1 'polypeptide(L)'
;MLGGLRLLVNADDVKLMTALRSGSKDPTAGLVRTFVMYDVSRSLVHGALENERFVEDAEIFDEGTIGRMLFDLLSMYWPEYSVKALAARRKEDPSRLDAELQTRSGVFG
;
A
#
# COMPACT_ATOMS: atom_id res chain seq x y z
N MET A 1 1.22 10.50 -15.12
CA MET A 1 1.29 9.02 -15.05
C MET A 1 1.92 8.68 -13.72
N LEU A 2 1.22 7.98 -12.83
CA LEU A 2 1.83 7.41 -11.63
C LEU A 2 2.76 6.28 -12.10
N GLY A 3 4.06 6.46 -11.88
CA GLY A 3 5.10 5.54 -12.35
C GLY A 3 4.93 4.13 -11.77
N GLY A 4 5.39 3.12 -12.51
CA GLY A 4 5.27 1.73 -12.09
C GLY A 4 6.00 1.43 -10.78
N LEU A 5 5.41 0.58 -9.93
CA LEU A 5 6.02 0.06 -8.72
C LEU A 5 7.00 -1.08 -9.07
N ARG A 6 8.24 -1.02 -8.56
CA ARG A 6 9.22 -2.11 -8.66
C ARG A 6 9.51 -2.66 -7.27
N LEU A 7 9.15 -3.92 -7.05
CA LEU A 7 9.55 -4.67 -5.86
C LEU A 7 10.91 -5.34 -6.14
N LEU A 8 11.92 -5.02 -5.34
CA LEU A 8 13.23 -5.66 -5.40
C LEU A 8 13.26 -6.83 -4.41
N VAL A 9 13.30 -8.05 -4.95
CA VAL A 9 13.31 -9.29 -4.16
C VAL A 9 14.65 -9.99 -4.39
N ASN A 10 15.25 -10.55 -3.33
CA ASN A 10 16.43 -11.39 -3.48
C ASN A 10 16.05 -12.71 -4.16
N ALA A 11 16.38 -12.85 -5.44
CA ALA A 11 16.04 -14.03 -6.23
C ALA A 11 16.81 -15.30 -5.81
N ASP A 12 17.96 -15.15 -5.14
CA ASP A 12 18.78 -16.27 -4.65
C ASP A 12 18.23 -16.86 -3.35
N ASP A 13 17.29 -16.18 -2.68
CA ASP A 13 16.59 -16.74 -1.53
C ASP A 13 15.48 -17.69 -2.01
N VAL A 14 15.85 -18.96 -2.12
CA VAL A 14 14.96 -20.06 -2.54
C VAL A 14 13.71 -20.15 -1.66
N LYS A 15 13.80 -19.80 -0.36
CA LYS A 15 12.65 -19.84 0.56
C LYS A 15 11.69 -18.71 0.25
N LEU A 16 12.20 -17.49 0.07
CA LEU A 16 11.43 -16.32 -0.33
C LEU A 16 10.75 -16.55 -1.70
N MET A 17 11.49 -17.07 -2.67
CA MET A 17 10.95 -17.34 -4.01
C MET A 17 9.92 -18.47 -4.01
N THR A 18 10.09 -19.49 -3.19
CA THR A 18 9.09 -20.57 -3.01
C THR A 18 7.84 -20.06 -2.29
N ALA A 19 8.02 -19.16 -1.32
CA ALA A 19 6.93 -18.51 -0.60
C ALA A 19 6.09 -17.59 -1.50
N LEU A 20 6.73 -16.89 -2.45
CA LEU A 20 6.06 -15.97 -3.38
C LEU A 20 5.34 -16.66 -4.54
N ARG A 21 5.80 -17.84 -5.00
CA ARG A 21 5.14 -18.60 -6.08
C ARG A 21 3.74 -19.05 -5.66
N SER A 22 2.74 -18.75 -6.49
CA SER A 22 1.33 -19.08 -6.24
C SER A 22 1.14 -20.58 -5.93
N GLY A 23 0.52 -20.91 -4.79
CA GLY A 23 0.10 -22.28 -4.45
C GLY A 23 0.78 -22.94 -3.25
N SER A 24 1.76 -22.31 -2.59
CA SER A 24 2.32 -22.86 -1.34
C SER A 24 1.31 -22.76 -0.19
N LYS A 25 1.01 -23.90 0.46
CA LYS A 25 0.20 -23.98 1.69
C LYS A 25 1.04 -23.79 2.97
N ASP A 26 2.33 -23.48 2.83
CA ASP A 26 3.23 -23.24 3.95
C ASP A 26 2.78 -21.96 4.70
N PRO A 27 2.54 -22.02 6.02
CA PRO A 27 2.27 -20.83 6.84
C PRO A 27 3.33 -19.73 6.67
N THR A 28 4.59 -20.11 6.49
CA THR A 28 5.71 -19.18 6.21
C THR A 28 5.50 -18.44 4.90
N ALA A 29 4.95 -19.11 3.88
CA ALA A 29 4.65 -18.51 2.59
C ALA A 29 3.50 -17.49 2.68
N GLY A 30 2.50 -17.77 3.53
CA GLY A 30 1.45 -16.82 3.86
C GLY A 30 2.01 -15.56 4.50
N LEU A 31 2.85 -15.72 5.53
CA LEU A 31 3.47 -14.60 6.24
C LEU A 31 4.33 -13.71 5.33
N VAL A 32 5.17 -14.33 4.49
CA VAL A 32 6.00 -13.60 3.51
C VAL A 32 5.16 -12.81 2.52
N ARG A 33 4.05 -13.37 2.00
CA ARG A 33 3.13 -12.62 1.14
C ARG A 33 2.51 -11.45 1.87
N THR A 34 2.08 -11.63 3.11
CA THR A 34 1.48 -10.56 3.91
C THR A 34 2.46 -9.39 4.09
N PHE A 35 3.74 -9.67 4.37
CA PHE A 35 4.77 -8.63 4.45
C PHE A 35 5.00 -7.92 3.11
N VAL A 36 5.03 -8.66 2.01
CA VAL A 36 5.23 -8.08 0.67
C VAL A 36 4.03 -7.23 0.26
N MET A 37 2.81 -7.71 0.50
CA MET A 37 1.59 -6.96 0.23
C MET A 37 1.50 -5.69 1.09
N TYR A 38 1.94 -5.77 2.35
CA TYR A 38 2.06 -4.60 3.22
C TYR A 38 3.02 -3.56 2.64
N ASP A 39 4.23 -3.97 2.29
CA ASP A 39 5.27 -3.06 1.79
C ASP A 39 4.86 -2.39 0.47
N VAL A 40 4.22 -3.16 -0.42
CA VAL A 40 3.60 -2.65 -1.66
C VAL A 40 2.51 -1.64 -1.35
N SER A 41 1.57 -1.96 -0.45
CA SER A 41 0.47 -1.07 -0.08
C SER A 41 0.97 0.22 0.54
N ARG A 42 1.94 0.11 1.45
CA ARG A 42 2.63 1.24 2.08
C ARG A 42 3.28 2.14 1.04
N SER A 43 4.07 1.57 0.14
CA SER A 43 4.73 2.32 -0.94
C SER A 43 3.74 3.06 -1.84
N LEU A 44 2.62 2.41 -2.21
CA LEU A 44 1.58 3.02 -3.02
C LEU A 44 0.86 4.16 -2.29
N VAL A 45 0.50 3.98 -1.02
CA VAL A 45 -0.14 5.01 -0.20
C VAL A 45 0.78 6.23 -0.06
N HIS A 46 2.04 6.02 0.29
CA HIS A 46 3.01 7.13 0.41
C HIS A 46 3.19 7.86 -0.91
N GLY A 47 3.39 7.14 -2.01
CA GLY A 47 3.52 7.74 -3.34
C GLY A 47 2.28 8.53 -3.78
N ALA A 48 1.08 8.04 -3.44
CA ALA A 48 -0.17 8.74 -3.72
C ALA A 48 -0.27 10.06 -2.95
N LEU A 49 0.04 10.03 -1.64
CA LEU A 49 0.01 11.22 -0.78
C LEU A 49 1.15 12.21 -1.06
N GLU A 50 2.15 11.81 -1.86
CA GLU A 50 3.25 12.66 -2.36
C GLU A 50 2.88 13.34 -3.67
N ASN A 51 1.95 12.75 -4.41
CA ASN A 51 1.51 13.26 -5.70
C ASN A 51 0.51 14.39 -5.51
N GLU A 52 0.94 15.64 -5.73
CA GLU A 52 0.08 16.82 -5.57
C GLU A 52 -1.22 16.73 -6.36
N ARG A 53 -1.19 16.24 -7.61
CA ARG A 53 -2.39 16.07 -8.42
C ARG A 53 -3.38 15.09 -7.76
N PHE A 54 -2.89 13.99 -7.20
CA PHE A 54 -3.73 13.04 -6.49
C PHE A 54 -4.28 13.64 -5.19
N VAL A 55 -3.47 14.38 -4.45
CA VAL A 55 -3.87 15.04 -3.21
C VAL A 55 -4.93 16.11 -3.44
N GLU A 56 -4.82 16.87 -4.54
CA GLU A 56 -5.76 17.91 -4.89
C GLU A 56 -7.11 17.35 -5.34
N ASP A 57 -7.09 16.36 -6.24
CA ASP A 57 -8.27 15.88 -6.97
C ASP A 57 -8.32 14.35 -7.08
N ALA A 58 -8.32 13.63 -5.95
CA ALA A 58 -8.32 12.16 -5.95
C ALA A 58 -9.60 11.53 -6.56
N GLU A 59 -10.72 12.24 -6.54
CA GLU A 59 -12.03 11.75 -7.00
C GLU A 59 -12.16 11.71 -8.53
N ILE A 60 -11.29 12.44 -9.25
CA ILE A 60 -11.37 12.58 -10.73
C ILE A 60 -10.87 11.34 -11.46
N PHE A 61 -10.23 10.41 -10.76
CA PHE A 61 -9.67 9.22 -11.38
C PHE A 61 -10.79 8.22 -11.68
N ASP A 62 -10.84 7.78 -12.94
CA ASP A 62 -11.89 6.87 -13.44
C ASP A 62 -11.78 5.46 -12.87
N GLU A 63 -12.91 4.75 -12.83
CA GLU A 63 -12.97 3.33 -12.48
C GLU A 63 -11.99 2.48 -13.30
N GLY A 64 -11.39 1.49 -12.65
CA GLY A 64 -10.36 0.64 -13.26
C GLY A 64 -8.96 1.27 -13.30
N THR A 65 -8.80 2.54 -12.95
CA THR A 65 -7.47 3.15 -12.80
C THR A 65 -6.87 2.88 -11.42
N ILE A 66 -5.53 2.91 -11.34
CA ILE A 66 -4.81 2.83 -10.07
C ILE A 66 -5.18 4.01 -9.16
N GLY A 67 -5.40 5.21 -9.73
CA GLY A 67 -5.81 6.37 -8.96
C GLY A 67 -7.15 6.14 -8.25
N ARG A 68 -8.14 5.60 -8.97
CA ARG A 68 -9.43 5.28 -8.36
C ARG A 68 -9.30 4.23 -7.27
N MET A 69 -8.58 3.14 -7.53
CA MET A 69 -8.31 2.10 -6.55
C MET A 69 -7.67 2.66 -5.27
N LEU A 70 -6.69 3.57 -5.40
CA LEU A 70 -6.03 4.19 -4.25
C LEU A 70 -6.96 5.14 -3.50
N PHE A 71 -7.78 5.91 -4.20
CA PHE A 71 -8.81 6.74 -3.57
C PHE A 71 -9.77 5.87 -2.75
N ASP A 72 -10.33 4.82 -3.35
CA ASP A 72 -11.25 3.92 -2.66
C ASP A 72 -10.60 3.23 -1.45
N LEU A 73 -9.33 2.82 -1.58
CA LEU A 73 -8.56 2.23 -0.48
C LEU A 73 -8.40 3.23 0.68
N LEU A 74 -8.00 4.47 0.38
CA LEU A 74 -7.84 5.51 1.41
C LEU A 74 -9.17 5.87 2.06
N SER A 75 -10.26 5.96 1.29
CA SER A 75 -11.60 6.20 1.82
C SER A 75 -12.12 5.04 2.68
N MET A 76 -11.77 3.80 2.33
CA MET A 76 -12.11 2.62 3.14
C MET A 76 -11.28 2.59 4.43
N TYR A 77 -9.99 2.87 4.34
CA TYR A 77 -9.08 2.81 5.47
C TYR A 77 -9.10 4.06 6.32
N TRP A 78 -9.57 5.22 5.88
CA TRP A 78 -9.64 6.43 6.68
C TRP A 78 -10.87 7.25 6.28
N PRO A 79 -12.09 6.72 6.44
CA PRO A 79 -13.33 7.39 6.05
C PRO A 79 -13.52 8.75 6.73
N GLU A 80 -12.87 8.96 7.87
CA GLU A 80 -12.91 10.19 8.65
C GLU A 80 -11.94 11.30 8.17
N TYR A 81 -11.04 10.99 7.22
CA TYR A 81 -10.04 11.94 6.71
C TYR A 81 -10.17 12.13 5.20
N SER A 82 -10.06 13.38 4.75
CA SER A 82 -9.83 13.66 3.32
C SER A 82 -8.41 13.27 2.90
N VAL A 83 -8.19 13.05 1.60
CA VAL A 83 -6.85 12.76 1.05
C VAL A 83 -5.86 13.88 1.40
N LYS A 84 -6.28 15.15 1.36
CA LYS A 84 -5.47 16.30 1.81
C LYS A 84 -5.07 16.22 3.27
N ALA A 85 -6.00 15.84 4.16
CA ALA A 85 -5.71 15.67 5.58
C ALA A 85 -4.71 14.52 5.80
N LEU A 86 -4.85 13.40 5.09
CA LEU A 86 -3.89 12.29 5.15
C LEU A 86 -2.50 12.70 4.66
N ALA A 87 -2.42 13.49 3.60
CA ALA A 87 -1.14 14.00 3.09
C ALA A 87 -0.45 14.93 4.09
N ALA A 88 -1.20 15.77 4.80
CA ALA A 88 -0.68 16.60 5.89
C ALA A 88 -0.17 15.76 7.05
N ARG A 89 -0.98 14.79 7.53
CA ARG A 89 -0.60 13.87 8.61
C ARG A 89 0.65 13.07 8.27
N ARG A 90 0.80 12.63 7.02
CA ARG A 90 2.01 11.96 6.54
C ARG A 90 3.25 12.86 6.64
N LYS A 91 3.12 14.16 6.31
CA LYS A 91 4.22 15.11 6.44
C LYS A 91 4.62 15.36 7.90
N GLU A 92 3.66 15.30 8.82
CA GLU A 92 3.89 15.48 10.25
C GLU A 92 4.55 14.25 10.89
N ASP A 93 3.98 13.06 10.65
CA ASP A 93 4.46 11.79 11.23
C ASP A 93 4.17 10.62 10.26
N PRO A 94 5.11 10.30 9.36
CA PRO A 94 4.94 9.21 8.41
C PRO A 94 4.90 7.83 9.11
N SER A 95 5.58 7.68 10.25
CA SER A 95 5.63 6.41 11.00
C SER A 95 4.30 6.09 11.67
N ARG A 96 3.57 7.12 12.14
CA ARG A 96 2.20 6.93 12.64
C ARG A 96 1.25 6.45 11.54
N LEU A 97 1.36 7.00 10.34
CA LEU A 97 0.54 6.56 9.21
C LEU A 97 0.85 5.09 8.83
N ASP A 98 2.13 4.70 8.87
CA ASP A 98 2.57 3.33 8.62
C ASP A 98 1.97 2.33 9.63
N ALA A 99 1.96 2.71 10.91
CA ALA A 99 1.39 1.89 11.97
C ALA A 99 -0.13 1.73 11.78
N GLU A 100 -0.84 2.82 11.48
CA GLU A 100 -2.28 2.79 11.17
C GLU A 100 -2.58 1.89 9.96
N LEU A 101 -1.79 2.01 8.89
CA LEU A 101 -1.91 1.17 7.71
C LEU A 101 -1.68 -0.31 8.04
N GLN A 102 -0.69 -0.62 8.87
CA GLN A 102 -0.38 -1.99 9.25
C GLN A 102 -1.52 -2.64 10.04
N THR A 103 -2.13 -1.89 10.95
CA THR A 103 -3.31 -2.33 11.70
C THR A 103 -4.50 -2.54 10.77
N ARG A 104 -4.78 -1.59 9.86
CA ARG A 104 -5.96 -1.64 8.98
C ARG A 104 -5.82 -2.65 7.83
N SER A 105 -4.61 -3.00 7.41
CA SER A 105 -4.33 -4.02 6.39
C SER A 105 -4.29 -5.47 6.92
N GLY A 106 -4.37 -5.67 8.24
CA GLY A 106 -4.44 -7.00 8.84
C GLY A 106 -3.11 -7.75 8.85
N VAL A 107 -1.97 -7.06 8.78
CA VAL A 107 -0.63 -7.67 8.64
C VAL A 107 -0.14 -8.41 9.90
N PHE A 108 -0.92 -8.36 10.98
CA PHE A 108 -0.75 -9.16 12.20
C PHE A 108 -2.04 -9.82 12.70
N GLY A 109 -3.02 -10.05 11.80
CA GLY A 109 -4.28 -10.74 12.09
C GLY A 109 -4.30 -12.19 11.65
#